data_AF-A0A6A5HFL8-F1
#
_entry.id   AF-A0A6A5HFL8-F1
#
_cell.length_a   1.000
_cell.length_b   1.000
_cell.length_c   1.000
_cell.angle_alpha   90.00
_cell.angle_beta   90.00
_cell.angle_gamma   90.00
#
_symmetry.space_group_name_H-M   'P 1'
#
loop_
_entity.id
_entity.type
_entity.pdbx_description
1 polymer ?
#
loop_
_entity_poly.entity_id
_entity_poly.type
_entity_poly.pdbx_seq_one_letter_code
_entity_poly.pdbx_strand_id
1 'polypeptide(L)'
;MSVTLPLLRVPYVVLTQVIRSMDPTILVSLSLCSNRTFLLIKTLQSKLTNANLCMDIWPVFNCYITNNKSRYNLFQVQDVDDIYYQCGGGETVSTIYSNNKFFTFWKDPCDGFRRVMSYVCDLFRLEVHTVRFSKDAFWTVLWVQERQKTLAFAWQQNLQVLEADVYQNTLELCTAGTFFIDMAVVTATLTQGFRIPKRDTLRIGEGSWVTIDHLLTMDCVQLKVEASLLKKRIFVSSSTTGQPVEVLD
;
A
#
# COMPACT_ATOMS: atom_id res chain seq x y z
N MET A 1 10.75 -29.73 -28.18
CA MET A 1 9.42 -29.46 -28.75
C MET A 1 8.81 -28.29 -27.98
N SER A 2 8.65 -27.11 -28.59
CA SER A 2 7.99 -25.99 -27.90
C SER A 2 6.49 -26.22 -27.89
N VAL A 3 5.92 -26.61 -26.76
CA VAL A 3 4.47 -26.65 -26.59
C VAL A 3 3.97 -25.21 -26.62
N THR A 4 3.43 -24.79 -27.76
CA THR A 4 2.83 -23.47 -27.88
C THR A 4 1.57 -23.42 -27.04
N LEU A 5 1.46 -22.42 -26.15
CA LEU A 5 0.29 -22.22 -25.30
C LEU A 5 -0.97 -22.04 -26.18
N PRO A 6 -1.93 -22.99 -26.19
CA PRO A 6 -3.07 -22.96 -27.13
C PRO A 6 -3.91 -21.69 -27.01
N LEU A 7 -3.94 -21.08 -25.81
CA LEU A 7 -4.58 -19.80 -25.54
C LEU A 7 -4.08 -18.68 -26.46
N LEU A 8 -2.82 -18.69 -26.87
CA LEU A 8 -2.24 -17.66 -27.73
C LEU A 8 -2.62 -17.80 -29.21
N ARG A 9 -3.37 -18.86 -29.58
CA ARG A 9 -3.83 -19.12 -30.95
C ARG A 9 -5.31 -18.77 -31.15
N VAL A 10 -6.03 -18.38 -30.10
CA VAL A 10 -7.45 -18.01 -30.23
C VAL A 10 -7.60 -16.63 -30.87
N PRO A 11 -8.73 -16.35 -31.55
CA PRO A 11 -8.99 -15.02 -32.12
C PRO A 11 -8.90 -13.91 -31.06
N TYR A 12 -8.42 -12.75 -31.48
CA TYR A 12 -8.15 -11.61 -30.59
C TYR A 12 -9.34 -11.22 -29.70
N VAL A 13 -10.56 -11.24 -30.23
CA VAL A 13 -11.78 -10.91 -29.49
C VAL A 13 -12.00 -11.88 -28.33
N VAL A 14 -11.88 -13.18 -28.58
CA VAL A 14 -12.04 -14.22 -27.56
C VAL A 14 -10.93 -14.12 -26.52
N LEU A 15 -9.69 -13.93 -26.98
CA LEU A 15 -8.52 -13.78 -26.10
C LEU A 15 -8.68 -12.60 -25.13
N THR A 16 -9.15 -11.47 -25.65
CA THR A 16 -9.39 -10.26 -24.86
C THR A 16 -10.46 -10.51 -23.81
N GLN A 17 -11.56 -11.18 -24.19
CA GLN A 17 -12.64 -11.48 -23.26
C GLN A 17 -12.19 -12.42 -22.15
N VAL A 18 -11.43 -13.48 -22.50
CA VAL A 18 -10.88 -14.43 -21.53
C VAL A 18 -9.94 -13.72 -20.55
N ILE A 19 -8.97 -12.95 -21.05
CA ILE A 19 -8.00 -12.23 -20.20
C ILE A 19 -8.69 -11.21 -19.28
N ARG A 20 -9.74 -10.53 -19.74
CA ARG A 20 -10.51 -9.59 -18.91
C ARG A 20 -11.37 -10.27 -17.84
N SER A 21 -11.74 -11.53 -18.06
CA SER A 21 -12.51 -12.34 -17.09
C SER A 21 -11.64 -13.06 -16.06
N MET A 22 -10.32 -13.13 -16.26
CA MET A 22 -9.41 -13.82 -15.37
C MET A 22 -9.10 -13.02 -14.10
N ASP A 23 -8.96 -13.74 -13.00
CA ASP A 23 -8.51 -13.16 -11.74
C ASP A 23 -7.07 -12.63 -11.82
N PRO A 24 -6.73 -11.57 -11.09
CA PRO A 24 -5.38 -11.02 -11.05
C PRO A 24 -4.28 -12.05 -10.74
N THR A 25 -4.53 -13.04 -9.89
CA THR A 25 -3.56 -14.10 -9.57
C THR A 25 -3.25 -15.00 -10.78
N ILE A 26 -4.27 -15.37 -11.56
CA ILE A 26 -4.12 -16.15 -12.80
C ILE A 26 -3.35 -15.33 -13.84
N LEU A 27 -3.65 -14.04 -13.94
CA LEU A 27 -2.93 -13.13 -14.83
C LEU A 27 -1.45 -13.03 -14.48
N VAL A 28 -1.12 -12.91 -13.19
CA VAL A 28 0.28 -12.96 -12.73
C VAL A 28 0.94 -14.29 -13.10
N SER A 29 0.25 -15.42 -12.93
CA SER A 29 0.78 -16.73 -13.35
C SER A 29 1.12 -16.75 -14.84
N LEU A 30 0.19 -16.32 -15.69
CA LEU A 30 0.37 -16.27 -17.14
C LEU A 30 1.48 -15.31 -17.54
N SER A 31 1.62 -14.15 -16.88
CA SER A 31 2.65 -13.16 -17.20
C SER A 31 4.05 -13.64 -16.83
N LEU A 32 4.19 -14.53 -15.84
CA LEU A 32 5.47 -15.15 -15.48
C LEU A 32 5.92 -16.22 -16.49
N CYS A 33 5.01 -16.79 -17.29
CA CYS A 33 5.36 -17.83 -18.26
C CYS A 33 6.25 -17.34 -19.42
N SER A 34 6.11 -16.08 -19.84
CA SER A 34 6.92 -15.51 -20.93
C SER A 34 6.79 -13.99 -21.01
N ASN A 35 7.78 -13.32 -21.60
CA ASN A 35 7.65 -11.89 -21.91
C ASN A 35 6.49 -11.59 -22.88
N ARG A 36 6.16 -12.53 -23.79
CA ARG A 36 5.04 -12.36 -24.72
C ARG A 36 3.69 -12.31 -24.00
N THR A 37 3.47 -13.20 -23.02
CA THR A 37 2.25 -13.20 -22.21
C THR A 37 2.18 -12.00 -21.28
N PHE A 38 3.31 -11.57 -20.72
CA PHE A 38 3.40 -10.30 -19.97
C PHE A 38 2.92 -9.10 -20.82
N LEU A 39 3.48 -8.92 -22.02
CA LEU A 39 3.10 -7.82 -22.91
C LEU A 39 1.64 -7.90 -23.36
N LEU A 40 1.15 -9.11 -23.61
CA LEU A 40 -0.26 -9.34 -23.96
C LEU A 40 -1.19 -8.89 -22.83
N ILE A 41 -0.92 -9.28 -21.59
CA ILE A 41 -1.72 -8.87 -20.44
C ILE A 41 -1.61 -7.36 -20.24
N LYS A 42 -0.40 -6.82 -20.24
CA LYS A 42 -0.14 -5.37 -20.12
C LYS A 42 -0.87 -4.52 -21.17
N THR A 43 -1.12 -5.05 -22.36
CA THR A 43 -1.84 -4.34 -23.43
C THR A 43 -3.35 -4.48 -23.31
N LEU A 44 -3.86 -5.65 -22.93
CA LEU A 44 -5.29 -5.94 -22.88
C LEU A 44 -5.98 -5.52 -21.57
N GLN A 45 -5.22 -5.45 -20.47
CA GLN A 45 -5.66 -5.10 -19.12
C GLN A 45 -5.26 -3.66 -18.73
N SER A 46 -5.23 -2.73 -19.69
CA SER A 46 -4.63 -1.39 -19.52
C SER A 46 -5.16 -0.55 -18.35
N LYS A 47 -6.25 -0.97 -17.70
CA LYS A 47 -6.57 -0.64 -16.32
C LYS A 47 -7.60 -1.64 -15.80
N LEU A 48 -7.27 -2.41 -14.77
CA LEU A 48 -8.29 -3.11 -14.00
C LEU A 48 -9.21 -2.04 -13.39
N THR A 49 -10.42 -1.88 -13.92
CA THR A 49 -11.37 -0.88 -13.44
C THR A 49 -11.77 -1.17 -12.00
N ASN A 50 -11.74 -0.14 -11.14
CA ASN A 50 -12.08 -0.25 -9.71
C ASN A 50 -11.17 -1.22 -8.95
N ALA A 51 -9.91 -1.35 -9.36
CA ALA A 51 -8.90 -2.11 -8.66
C ALA A 51 -7.91 -1.17 -7.96
N ASN A 52 -7.67 -1.44 -6.68
CA ASN A 52 -6.70 -0.75 -5.86
C ASN A 52 -5.53 -1.68 -5.60
N LEU A 53 -4.35 -1.29 -6.08
CA LEU A 53 -3.09 -1.95 -5.77
C LEU A 53 -2.62 -1.54 -4.37
N CYS A 54 -2.29 -2.53 -3.55
CA CYS A 54 -1.94 -2.33 -2.15
C CYS A 54 -0.59 -2.94 -1.81
N MET A 55 0.22 -2.15 -1.10
CA MET A 55 1.43 -2.58 -0.40
C MET A 55 1.09 -2.80 1.08
N ASP A 56 1.55 -3.90 1.66
CA ASP A 56 1.32 -4.21 3.06
C ASP A 56 2.56 -4.85 3.66
N ILE A 57 3.23 -4.12 4.54
CA ILE A 57 4.54 -4.46 5.10
C ILE A 57 4.37 -4.72 6.60
N TRP A 58 3.52 -5.68 6.94
CA TRP A 58 3.32 -6.14 8.31
C TRP A 58 2.67 -7.54 8.36
N PRO A 59 3.27 -8.57 8.99
CA PRO A 59 4.69 -8.72 9.39
C PRO A 59 5.62 -9.04 8.20
N VAL A 60 5.08 -9.21 7.00
CA VAL A 60 5.80 -9.61 5.79
C VAL A 60 5.38 -8.74 4.62
N PHE A 61 6.25 -8.62 3.62
CA PHE A 61 6.03 -7.83 2.41
C PHE A 61 4.99 -8.48 1.50
N ASN A 62 3.76 -7.97 1.52
CA ASN A 62 2.66 -8.46 0.71
C ASN A 62 2.24 -7.43 -0.34
N CYS A 63 2.02 -7.94 -1.56
CA CYS A 63 1.41 -7.22 -2.67
C CYS A 63 0.05 -7.87 -2.97
N TYR A 64 -1.01 -7.07 -2.98
CA TYR A 64 -2.33 -7.55 -3.33
C TYR A 64 -3.13 -6.49 -4.08
N ILE A 65 -4.11 -6.95 -4.84
CA ILE A 65 -5.11 -6.10 -5.47
C ILE A 65 -6.42 -6.29 -4.74
N THR A 66 -7.10 -5.19 -4.45
CA THR A 66 -8.50 -5.21 -4.01
C THR A 66 -9.37 -4.64 -5.10
N ASN A 67 -10.55 -5.22 -5.26
CA ASN A 67 -11.65 -4.57 -5.96
C ASN A 67 -12.87 -4.55 -5.03
N ASN A 68 -13.97 -3.93 -5.44
CA ASN A 68 -15.18 -3.79 -4.63
C ASN A 68 -15.76 -5.12 -4.09
N LYS A 69 -15.33 -6.28 -4.60
CA LYS A 69 -15.88 -7.60 -4.26
C LYS A 69 -14.88 -8.53 -3.59
N SER A 70 -13.58 -8.36 -3.82
CA SER A 70 -12.60 -9.40 -3.50
C SER A 70 -11.19 -8.84 -3.31
N ARG A 71 -10.37 -9.57 -2.54
CA ARG A 71 -8.94 -9.35 -2.34
C ARG A 71 -8.15 -10.49 -2.99
N TYR A 72 -7.19 -10.14 -3.84
CA TYR A 72 -6.32 -11.05 -4.56
C TYR A 72 -4.88 -10.87 -4.09
N ASN A 73 -4.37 -11.81 -3.31
CA ASN A 73 -2.97 -11.79 -2.88
C ASN A 73 -2.08 -12.21 -4.05
N LEU A 74 -1.23 -11.32 -4.53
CA LEU A 74 -0.42 -11.57 -5.71
C LEU A 74 0.93 -12.14 -5.32
N PHE A 75 1.68 -11.38 -4.52
CA PHE A 75 3.03 -11.75 -4.13
C PHE A 75 3.24 -11.57 -2.63
N GLN A 76 4.11 -12.42 -2.08
CA GLN A 76 4.76 -12.24 -0.80
C GLN A 76 6.27 -12.32 -1.00
N VAL A 77 6.99 -11.32 -0.51
CA VAL A 77 8.45 -11.30 -0.52
C VAL A 77 8.97 -11.84 0.81
N GLN A 78 9.89 -12.80 0.72
CA GLN A 78 10.57 -13.41 1.86
C GLN A 78 12.08 -13.25 1.73
N ASP A 79 12.76 -13.33 2.87
CA ASP A 79 14.21 -13.43 2.93
C ASP A 79 14.67 -14.81 2.40
N VAL A 80 15.89 -14.88 1.87
CA VAL A 80 16.52 -16.13 1.40
C VAL A 80 16.87 -17.07 2.56
N ASP A 81 17.02 -16.55 3.78
CA ASP A 81 17.37 -17.37 4.95
C ASP A 81 16.21 -18.29 5.41
N ASP A 82 14.99 -18.06 4.95
CA ASP A 82 13.85 -18.96 5.15
C ASP A 82 13.83 -20.07 4.07
N ILE A 83 14.63 -21.12 4.32
CA ILE A 83 14.50 -22.50 3.77
C ILE A 83 14.81 -22.64 2.26
N TYR A 84 16.08 -23.00 1.99
CA TYR A 84 16.57 -23.79 0.84
C TYR A 84 16.04 -23.47 -0.57
N TYR A 85 16.75 -22.68 -1.39
CA TYR A 85 16.80 -22.94 -2.84
C TYR A 85 18.12 -22.48 -3.49
N GLN A 86 18.84 -23.46 -4.07
CA GLN A 86 19.86 -23.24 -5.10
C GLN A 86 19.17 -22.88 -6.42
N CYS A 87 19.29 -21.65 -6.89
CA CYS A 87 19.06 -21.32 -8.30
C CYS A 87 20.38 -20.88 -8.93
N GLY A 88 20.85 -21.68 -9.88
CA GLY A 88 22.07 -21.45 -10.62
C GLY A 88 21.94 -20.26 -11.58
N GLY A 89 22.93 -19.37 -11.52
CA GLY A 89 23.54 -18.71 -12.69
C GLY A 89 22.61 -17.99 -13.66
N GLY A 90 22.03 -16.87 -13.22
CA GLY A 90 21.29 -15.87 -13.99
C GLY A 90 20.38 -15.09 -13.06
N GLU A 91 20.00 -13.84 -13.35
CA GLU A 91 19.05 -13.03 -12.54
C GLU A 91 17.61 -13.59 -12.59
N THR A 92 17.44 -14.89 -12.29
CA THR A 92 16.15 -15.57 -12.21
C THR A 92 15.74 -15.63 -10.76
N VAL A 93 14.62 -14.99 -10.42
CA VAL A 93 14.09 -14.97 -9.05
C VAL A 93 13.27 -16.23 -8.81
N SER A 94 13.68 -17.03 -7.83
CA SER A 94 12.93 -18.21 -7.39
C SER A 94 11.50 -17.82 -6.99
N THR A 95 10.52 -18.43 -7.64
CA THR A 95 9.10 -18.12 -7.42
C THR A 95 8.32 -19.40 -7.13
N ILE A 96 7.59 -19.44 -6.01
CA ILE A 96 6.76 -20.59 -5.61
C ILE A 96 5.31 -20.15 -5.52
N TYR A 97 4.37 -20.90 -6.11
CA TYR A 97 2.94 -20.64 -5.93
C TYR A 97 2.38 -21.53 -4.82
N SER A 98 1.86 -20.92 -3.75
CA SER A 98 1.22 -21.62 -2.63
C SER A 98 0.24 -20.69 -1.92
N ASN A 99 -0.76 -21.23 -1.22
CA ASN A 99 -1.75 -20.44 -0.47
C ASN A 99 -2.37 -19.28 -1.28
N ASN A 100 -2.65 -19.53 -2.57
CA ASN A 100 -3.19 -18.56 -3.52
C ASN A 100 -2.37 -17.28 -3.70
N LYS A 101 -1.04 -17.35 -3.61
CA LYS A 101 -0.11 -16.26 -3.89
C LYS A 101 1.25 -16.79 -4.34
N PHE A 102 2.05 -15.91 -4.93
CA PHE A 102 3.42 -16.19 -5.31
C PHE A 102 4.37 -15.76 -4.21
N PHE A 103 5.29 -16.62 -3.81
CA PHE A 103 6.39 -16.32 -2.90
C PHE A 103 7.64 -16.08 -3.72
N THR A 104 8.35 -15.00 -3.43
CA THR A 104 9.64 -14.67 -4.05
C THR A 104 10.68 -14.42 -2.97
N PHE A 105 11.89 -14.89 -3.19
CA PHE A 105 12.96 -14.91 -2.19
C PHE A 105 14.08 -13.95 -2.59
N TRP A 106 14.49 -13.10 -1.66
CA TRP A 106 15.45 -12.03 -1.94
C TRP A 106 16.43 -11.84 -0.78
N LYS A 107 17.71 -11.66 -1.10
CA LYS A 107 18.74 -11.34 -0.10
C LYS A 107 18.48 -10.00 0.59
N ASP A 108 17.90 -9.06 -0.16
CA ASP A 108 17.35 -7.82 0.38
C ASP A 108 15.84 -7.80 0.09
N PRO A 109 15.00 -8.13 1.09
CA PRO A 109 13.54 -8.10 0.96
C PRO A 109 12.99 -6.72 0.54
N CYS A 110 13.64 -5.62 0.92
CA CYS A 110 13.18 -4.28 0.56
C CYS A 110 13.37 -4.04 -0.94
N ASP A 111 14.56 -4.35 -1.46
CA ASP A 111 14.85 -4.26 -2.90
C ASP A 111 13.99 -5.25 -3.71
N GLY A 112 13.83 -6.47 -3.20
CA GLY A 112 12.93 -7.47 -3.78
C GLY A 112 11.49 -6.98 -3.89
N PHE A 113 10.98 -6.35 -2.83
CA PHE A 113 9.63 -5.81 -2.82
C PHE A 113 9.46 -4.64 -3.79
N ARG A 114 10.46 -3.75 -3.93
CA ARG A 114 10.43 -2.69 -4.96
C ARG A 114 10.34 -3.26 -6.36
N ARG A 115 11.07 -4.35 -6.66
CA ARG A 115 11.02 -5.02 -7.98
C ARG A 115 9.67 -5.69 -8.22
N VAL A 116 9.16 -6.44 -7.25
CA VAL A 116 7.82 -7.07 -7.33
C VAL A 116 6.75 -6.02 -7.55
N MET A 117 6.79 -4.92 -6.81
CA MET A 117 5.80 -3.85 -6.92
C MET A 117 5.90 -3.13 -8.25
N SER A 118 7.10 -2.85 -8.75
CA SER A 118 7.31 -2.28 -10.09
C SER A 118 6.76 -3.21 -11.19
N TYR A 119 7.01 -4.52 -11.07
CA TYR A 119 6.46 -5.52 -11.98
C TYR A 119 4.93 -5.51 -12.01
N VAL A 120 4.28 -5.49 -10.85
CA VAL A 120 2.81 -5.49 -10.74
C VAL A 120 2.21 -4.17 -11.24
N CYS A 121 2.82 -3.03 -10.89
CA CYS A 121 2.45 -1.72 -11.43
C CYS A 121 2.48 -1.74 -12.96
N ASP A 122 3.56 -2.27 -13.55
CA ASP A 122 3.73 -2.31 -15.00
C ASP A 122 2.79 -3.29 -15.69
N LEU A 123 2.53 -4.45 -15.09
CA LEU A 123 1.65 -5.49 -15.63
C LEU A 123 0.21 -5.01 -15.73
N PHE A 124 -0.31 -4.38 -14.67
CA PHE A 124 -1.70 -3.93 -14.61
C PHE A 124 -1.90 -2.45 -14.95
N ARG A 125 -0.81 -1.71 -15.20
CA ARG A 125 -0.79 -0.25 -15.38
C ARG A 125 -1.52 0.48 -14.24
N LEU A 126 -1.23 0.06 -13.02
CA LEU A 126 -1.80 0.61 -11.80
C LEU A 126 -0.74 1.36 -11.00
N GLU A 127 -1.15 2.50 -10.45
CA GLU A 127 -0.43 3.18 -9.37
C GLU A 127 -0.79 2.52 -8.03
N VAL A 128 0.08 2.69 -7.04
CA VAL A 128 -0.16 2.17 -5.69
C VAL A 128 -1.24 3.02 -5.03
N HIS A 129 -2.36 2.42 -4.66
CA HIS A 129 -3.45 3.11 -4.00
C HIS A 129 -3.25 3.18 -2.49
N THR A 130 -2.84 2.06 -1.88
CA THR A 130 -2.76 1.90 -0.43
C THR A 130 -1.38 1.41 -0.02
N VAL A 131 -0.82 2.03 1.01
CA VAL A 131 0.38 1.56 1.72
C VAL A 131 0.03 1.30 3.18
N ARG A 132 0.19 0.06 3.63
CA ARG A 132 0.15 -0.32 5.04
C ARG A 132 1.56 -0.68 5.49
N PHE A 133 2.01 -0.13 6.60
CA PHE A 133 3.41 -0.23 6.99
C PHE A 133 3.58 -0.18 8.51
N SER A 134 4.66 -0.78 9.00
CA SER A 134 5.18 -0.58 10.36
C SER A 134 6.15 0.60 10.41
N LYS A 135 6.59 1.00 11.61
CA LYS A 135 7.61 2.05 11.80
C LYS A 135 8.86 1.88 10.94
N ASP A 136 9.34 0.64 10.78
CA ASP A 136 10.59 0.36 10.05
C ASP A 136 10.38 0.38 8.52
N ALA A 137 9.13 0.42 8.07
CA ALA A 137 8.75 0.36 6.67
C ALA A 137 8.24 1.71 6.11
N PHE A 138 8.47 2.84 6.81
CA PHE A 138 8.06 4.17 6.32
C PHE A 138 8.68 4.53 4.97
N TRP A 139 9.86 3.97 4.65
CA TRP A 139 10.50 4.12 3.34
C TRP A 139 9.58 3.75 2.17
N THR A 140 8.59 2.86 2.37
CA THR A 140 7.64 2.47 1.33
C THR A 140 6.72 3.62 0.92
N VAL A 141 6.30 4.45 1.88
CA VAL A 141 5.53 5.66 1.61
C VAL A 141 6.37 6.65 0.80
N LEU A 142 7.63 6.87 1.21
CA LEU A 142 8.56 7.75 0.48
C LEU A 142 8.78 7.26 -0.96
N TRP A 143 9.06 5.97 -1.14
CA TRP A 143 9.26 5.35 -2.45
C TRP A 143 8.02 5.49 -3.35
N VAL A 144 6.81 5.34 -2.81
CA VAL A 144 5.58 5.57 -3.59
C VAL A 144 5.45 7.05 -3.96
N GLN A 145 5.60 7.95 -2.99
CA GLN A 145 5.46 9.40 -3.21
C GLN A 145 6.48 9.96 -4.22
N GLU A 146 7.68 9.36 -4.32
CA GLU A 146 8.67 9.72 -5.34
C GLU A 146 8.26 9.29 -6.76
N ARG A 147 7.46 8.22 -6.89
CA ARG A 147 7.12 7.59 -8.18
C ARG A 147 5.80 8.06 -8.76
N GLN A 148 4.86 8.48 -7.92
CA GLN A 148 3.52 8.91 -8.33
C GLN A 148 3.11 10.19 -7.61
N LYS A 149 2.30 11.02 -8.28
CA LYS A 149 1.94 12.36 -7.80
C LYS A 149 1.12 12.35 -6.51
N THR A 150 0.32 11.32 -6.31
CA THR A 150 -0.64 11.24 -5.20
C THR A 150 -0.64 9.85 -4.61
N LEU A 151 -0.61 9.75 -3.28
CA LEU A 151 -0.90 8.52 -2.55
C LEU A 151 -2.29 8.66 -1.91
N ALA A 152 -3.22 7.77 -2.24
CA ALA A 152 -4.59 7.89 -1.75
C ALA A 152 -4.68 7.56 -0.25
N PHE A 153 -4.04 6.47 0.17
CA PHE A 153 -4.20 5.97 1.52
C PHE A 153 -2.89 5.42 2.09
N ALA A 154 -2.51 5.91 3.27
CA ALA A 154 -1.42 5.39 4.06
C ALA A 154 -1.93 5.00 5.45
N TRP A 155 -1.48 3.85 5.95
CA TRP A 155 -1.82 3.41 7.30
C TRP A 155 -0.61 2.80 7.98
N GLN A 156 -0.15 3.50 9.00
CA GLN A 156 0.86 3.01 9.90
C GLN A 156 0.19 2.23 11.04
N GLN A 157 0.49 0.94 11.12
CA GLN A 157 0.07 0.08 12.23
C GLN A 157 1.30 -0.25 13.06
N ASN A 158 1.35 0.25 14.29
CA ASN A 158 2.41 -0.08 15.22
C ASN A 158 1.82 -0.61 16.51
N LEU A 159 2.08 -1.86 16.86
CA LEU A 159 1.75 -2.38 18.20
C LEU A 159 2.85 -2.08 19.23
N GLN A 160 3.85 -1.27 18.86
CA GLN A 160 5.03 -1.00 19.66
C GLN A 160 5.21 0.50 19.88
N VAL A 161 6.06 0.82 20.87
CA VAL A 161 6.45 2.18 21.19
C VAL A 161 7.26 2.79 20.04
N LEU A 162 6.96 4.04 19.70
CA LEU A 162 7.66 4.83 18.69
C LEU A 162 8.50 5.91 19.35
N GLU A 163 9.67 6.14 18.76
CA GLU A 163 10.48 7.31 19.06
C GLU A 163 9.78 8.57 18.54
N ALA A 164 9.86 9.66 19.30
CA ALA A 164 9.16 10.90 19.02
C ALA A 164 9.52 11.52 17.67
N ASP A 165 10.80 11.46 17.30
CA ASP A 165 11.32 11.94 16.01
C ASP A 165 10.79 11.08 14.85
N VAL A 166 10.77 9.75 14.97
CA VAL A 166 10.21 8.85 13.96
C VAL A 166 8.72 9.12 13.76
N TYR A 167 7.97 9.28 14.85
CA TYR A 167 6.55 9.60 14.82
C TYR A 167 6.28 10.95 14.12
N GLN A 168 7.03 11.98 14.52
CA GLN A 168 6.91 13.32 13.95
C GLN A 168 7.29 13.35 12.47
N ASN A 169 8.44 12.75 12.11
CA ASN A 169 8.89 12.64 10.72
C ASN A 169 7.84 11.94 9.85
N THR A 170 7.20 10.90 10.36
CA THR A 170 6.13 10.22 9.63
C THR A 170 4.93 11.15 9.39
N LEU A 171 4.51 11.92 10.40
CA LEU A 171 3.41 12.88 10.28
C LEU A 171 3.69 14.01 9.28
N GLU A 172 4.93 14.51 9.25
CA GLU A 172 5.36 15.62 8.39
C GLU A 172 5.63 15.20 6.95
N LEU A 173 6.23 14.02 6.74
CA LEU A 173 6.67 13.57 5.42
C LEU A 173 5.60 12.77 4.65
N CYS A 174 4.60 12.23 5.35
CA CYS A 174 3.49 11.54 4.70
C CYS A 174 2.50 12.54 4.09
N THR A 175 2.33 12.47 2.77
CA THR A 175 1.45 13.34 1.98
C THR A 175 0.22 12.60 1.45
N ALA A 176 -0.07 11.42 1.98
CA ALA A 176 -1.26 10.67 1.59
C ALA A 176 -2.55 11.45 1.89
N GLY A 177 -3.52 11.37 0.97
CA GLY A 177 -4.82 12.04 1.12
C GLY A 177 -5.58 11.56 2.36
N THR A 178 -5.54 10.25 2.62
CA THR A 178 -5.95 9.66 3.90
C THR A 178 -4.75 9.07 4.60
N PHE A 179 -4.50 9.51 5.84
CA PHE A 179 -3.40 8.98 6.65
C PHE A 179 -3.85 8.59 8.05
N PHE A 180 -3.65 7.31 8.37
CA PHE A 180 -3.90 6.75 9.70
C PHE A 180 -2.59 6.38 10.38
N ILE A 181 -2.40 6.86 11.61
CA ILE A 181 -1.26 6.50 12.46
C ILE A 181 -1.81 5.96 13.79
N ASP A 182 -1.99 4.64 13.85
CA ASP A 182 -2.60 3.96 14.99
C ASP A 182 -1.54 3.39 15.95
N MET A 183 -1.89 3.33 17.24
CA MET A 183 -1.26 2.50 18.28
C MET A 183 0.22 2.80 18.63
N ALA A 184 0.74 3.95 18.21
CA ALA A 184 2.08 4.40 18.58
C ALA A 184 2.07 5.06 19.97
N VAL A 185 2.46 4.33 21.03
CA VAL A 185 2.86 5.00 22.29
C VAL A 185 4.13 5.78 21.99
N VAL A 186 4.14 7.08 22.25
CA VAL A 186 5.32 7.93 21.97
C VAL A 186 6.19 8.00 23.22
N THR A 187 7.50 7.70 23.11
CA THR A 187 8.43 7.66 24.26
C THR A 187 8.68 9.02 24.92
N ALA A 188 8.49 10.11 24.19
CA ALA A 188 8.87 11.45 24.61
C ALA A 188 7.89 12.50 24.07
N THR A 189 7.99 13.72 24.60
CA THR A 189 7.28 14.89 24.06
C THR A 189 7.75 15.19 22.65
N LEU A 190 6.80 15.36 21.73
CA LEU A 190 7.10 15.85 20.38
C LEU A 190 7.68 17.27 20.43
N THR A 191 8.50 17.62 19.45
CA THR A 191 9.00 19.00 19.34
C THR A 191 7.85 19.94 19.01
N GLN A 192 7.94 21.21 19.41
CA GLN A 192 6.92 22.18 19.05
C GLN A 192 7.14 22.70 17.63
N GLY A 193 6.04 23.05 16.94
CA GLY A 193 6.09 23.79 15.67
C GLY A 193 6.26 22.93 14.41
N PHE A 194 6.18 21.60 14.52
CA PHE A 194 6.16 20.71 13.37
C PHE A 194 4.84 20.85 12.60
N ARG A 195 4.91 20.76 11.27
CA ARG A 195 3.77 21.08 10.41
C ARG A 195 3.23 19.84 9.75
N ILE A 196 1.95 19.57 9.99
CA ILE A 196 1.24 18.50 9.33
C ILE A 196 0.78 18.97 7.94
N PRO A 197 1.16 18.27 6.85
CA PRO A 197 0.65 18.53 5.51
C PRO A 197 -0.87 18.53 5.44
N LYS A 198 -1.40 19.38 4.55
CA LYS A 198 -2.81 19.34 4.14
C LYS A 198 -3.16 17.95 3.63
N ARG A 199 -4.30 17.42 4.05
CA ARG A 199 -4.82 16.12 3.59
C ARG A 199 -6.33 16.02 3.80
N ASP A 200 -6.98 15.04 3.20
CA ASP A 200 -8.43 14.89 3.34
C ASP A 200 -8.79 14.33 4.72
N THR A 201 -8.17 13.22 5.10
CA THR A 201 -8.47 12.52 6.35
C THR A 201 -7.22 12.23 7.14
N LEU A 202 -7.23 12.60 8.43
CA LEU A 202 -6.19 12.26 9.39
C LEU A 202 -6.78 11.52 10.58
N ARG A 203 -6.21 10.36 10.92
CA ARG A 203 -6.51 9.64 12.15
C ARG A 203 -5.25 9.50 12.98
N ILE A 204 -5.30 10.01 14.21
CA ILE A 204 -4.23 9.94 15.20
C ILE A 204 -4.70 9.01 16.33
N GLY A 205 -4.02 7.88 16.52
CA GLY A 205 -4.32 6.93 17.59
C GLY A 205 -3.87 7.41 18.98
N GLU A 206 -2.66 7.95 19.07
CA GLU A 206 -2.08 8.52 20.29
C GLU A 206 -2.09 10.05 20.22
N GLY A 207 -3.14 10.65 20.76
CA GLY A 207 -3.42 12.07 20.66
C GLY A 207 -3.13 12.88 21.92
N SER A 208 -2.41 12.33 22.91
CA SER A 208 -2.13 13.04 24.17
C SER A 208 -1.34 14.34 23.99
N TRP A 209 -0.55 14.43 22.93
CA TRP A 209 0.22 15.62 22.55
C TRP A 209 -0.61 16.66 21.77
N VAL A 210 -1.80 16.28 21.26
CA VAL A 210 -2.63 17.17 20.44
C VAL A 210 -3.27 18.23 21.33
N THR A 211 -3.02 19.49 21.00
CA THR A 211 -3.59 20.66 21.67
C THR A 211 -4.65 21.33 20.80
N ILE A 212 -5.42 22.27 21.37
CA ILE A 212 -6.40 23.06 20.62
C ILE A 212 -5.73 23.83 19.47
N ASP A 213 -4.54 24.39 19.69
CA ASP A 213 -3.81 25.13 18.65
C ASP A 213 -3.45 24.24 17.45
N HIS A 214 -3.11 22.97 17.70
CA HIS A 214 -2.92 22.01 16.61
C HIS A 214 -4.22 21.80 15.82
N LEU A 215 -5.36 21.66 16.50
CA LEU A 215 -6.66 21.49 15.83
C LEU A 215 -7.05 22.69 14.97
N LEU A 216 -6.73 23.91 15.42
CA LEU A 216 -6.99 25.15 14.69
C LEU A 216 -6.06 25.36 13.49
N THR A 217 -4.89 24.71 13.48
CA THR A 217 -3.88 24.86 12.43
C THR A 217 -3.83 23.70 11.44
N MET A 218 -4.36 22.53 11.78
CA MET A 218 -4.46 21.37 10.89
C MET A 218 -5.45 21.64 9.75
N ASP A 219 -4.98 21.51 8.50
CA ASP A 219 -5.81 21.62 7.29
C ASP A 219 -6.24 20.21 6.85
N CYS A 220 -7.28 19.69 7.52
CA CYS A 220 -7.88 18.39 7.22
C CYS A 220 -9.40 18.50 7.05
N VAL A 221 -9.97 17.76 6.10
CA VAL A 221 -11.44 17.70 5.94
C VAL A 221 -12.07 16.91 7.09
N GLN A 222 -11.45 15.79 7.43
CA GLN A 222 -11.84 14.92 8.54
C GLN A 222 -10.64 14.68 9.46
N LEU A 223 -10.83 14.93 10.75
CA LEU A 223 -9.83 14.68 11.78
C LEU A 223 -10.43 13.81 12.88
N LYS A 224 -9.74 12.71 13.18
CA LYS A 224 -10.05 11.84 14.31
C LYS A 224 -8.83 11.72 15.22
N VAL A 225 -9.00 12.11 16.47
CA VAL A 225 -7.95 12.02 17.50
C VAL A 225 -8.44 11.10 18.62
N GLU A 226 -7.71 10.02 18.83
CA GLU A 226 -7.93 9.06 19.93
C GLU A 226 -6.89 9.31 21.04
N ALA A 227 -7.10 8.72 22.23
CA ALA A 227 -6.23 8.89 23.40
C ALA A 227 -5.84 10.35 23.75
N SER A 228 -6.73 11.31 23.43
CA SER A 228 -6.48 12.72 23.69
C SER A 228 -6.66 13.08 25.17
N LEU A 229 -5.85 14.02 25.66
CA LEU A 229 -6.03 14.66 26.97
C LEU A 229 -7.06 15.80 26.95
N LEU A 230 -7.60 16.12 25.76
CA LEU A 230 -8.67 17.09 25.64
C LEU A 230 -9.92 16.56 26.35
N LYS A 231 -10.45 17.34 27.29
CA LYS A 231 -11.54 16.92 28.20
C LYS A 231 -12.88 16.62 27.49
N LYS A 232 -12.99 16.85 26.18
CA LYS A 232 -14.14 16.49 25.33
C LYS A 232 -13.65 15.63 24.17
N ARG A 233 -14.38 14.56 23.82
CA ARG A 233 -14.14 13.82 22.57
C ARG A 233 -14.51 14.73 21.40
N ILE A 234 -13.55 15.08 20.56
CA ILE A 234 -13.77 15.96 19.42
C ILE A 234 -13.82 15.12 18.14
N PHE A 235 -14.97 15.09 17.50
CA PHE A 235 -15.11 14.69 16.10
C PHE A 235 -15.22 15.98 15.28
N VAL A 236 -14.20 16.29 14.49
CA VAL A 236 -14.28 17.41 13.53
C VAL A 236 -14.51 16.81 12.15
N SER A 237 -15.75 16.88 11.69
CA SER A 237 -16.09 16.70 10.27
C SER A 237 -16.42 18.06 9.68
N SER A 238 -15.59 18.54 8.76
CA SER A 238 -15.99 19.68 7.94
C SER A 238 -16.87 19.15 6.81
N SER A 239 -18.18 19.36 6.90
CA SER A 239 -19.07 19.16 5.75
C SER A 239 -18.96 20.39 4.86
N THR A 240 -18.64 20.21 3.59
CA THR A 240 -18.62 21.29 2.58
C THR A 240 -20.01 21.89 2.28
N THR A 241 -21.04 21.46 3.00
CA THR A 241 -22.35 22.11 3.06
C THR A 241 -22.41 22.96 4.32
N GLY A 242 -22.46 24.29 4.16
CA GLY A 242 -22.39 25.28 5.25
C GLY A 242 -23.51 25.21 6.29
N GLN A 243 -23.52 24.17 7.11
CA GLN A 243 -24.27 24.07 8.35
C GLN A 243 -23.30 23.92 9.53
N PRO A 244 -23.62 24.52 10.69
CA PRO A 244 -22.76 24.48 11.86
C PRO A 244 -22.58 23.05 12.35
N VAL A 245 -21.33 22.70 12.66
CA VAL A 245 -20.95 21.40 13.23
C VAL A 245 -21.46 21.35 14.67
N GLU A 246 -22.40 20.45 14.94
CA GLU A 246 -22.86 20.17 16.30
C GLU A 246 -21.78 19.42 17.09
N VAL A 247 -21.45 19.97 18.26
CA VAL A 247 -20.72 19.25 19.30
C VAL A 247 -21.75 18.40 20.02
N LEU A 248 -21.71 17.08 19.83
CA LEU A 248 -22.55 16.15 20.60
C LEU A 248 -21.93 15.96 21.99
N ASP A 249 -22.75 16.19 23.02
CA ASP A 249 -22.41 16.09 24.45
C ASP A 249 -22.15 14.65 24.92
#